data_AF-A0A9N8PV91-F1
#
_entry.id   AF-A0A9N8PV91-F1
#
_cell.length_a   1.000
_cell.length_b   1.000
_cell.length_c   1.000
_cell.angle_alpha   90.00
_cell.angle_beta   90.00
_cell.angle_gamma   90.00
#
_symmetry.space_group_name_H-M   'P 1'
#
loop_
_entity.id
_entity.type
_entity.pdbx_description
1 polymer ?
#
loop_
_entity_poly.entity_id
_entity_poly.type
_entity_poly.pdbx_seq_one_letter_code
_entity_poly.pdbx_strand_id
1 'polypeptide(L)'
;MENMFNLQTLTLGAKSITYHASFKPVSPNATSRGELVSPSSQNIVADGPVPGIIINTLPMFDIFKKAAKYVTDTKSGALPHAPWQQQSDYAAIQADILELESNFYPEYRFDRTKMTQHSKEAIEQNWAFWSCWLVNQFMYHTIHMLLNHPFLISLRIAAAGRCPRTFSQSTSDQVVVHSNWIIRLLDLLEEKDVNVSDPFLAYCISVAITVFIHYRNAEIQSLRQNAEKGLFKGRQELGELSSLLKNVERMV
;
A
#
# COMPACT_ATOMS: atom_id res chain seq x y z
N MET A 1 -26.24 24.33 -16.52
CA MET A 1 -25.78 23.73 -17.78
C MET A 1 -24.69 22.74 -17.40
N GLU A 2 -25.05 21.47 -17.43
CA GLU A 2 -24.32 20.33 -16.85
C GLU A 2 -22.96 20.13 -17.52
N ASN A 3 -21.88 20.20 -16.75
CA ASN A 3 -20.60 19.58 -17.10
C ASN A 3 -20.40 18.40 -16.16
N MET A 4 -21.12 17.33 -16.45
CA MET A 4 -20.94 16.03 -15.83
C MET A 4 -19.52 15.54 -16.17
N PHE A 5 -18.71 15.30 -15.14
CA PHE A 5 -17.44 14.57 -15.24
C PHE A 5 -17.68 13.26 -16.00
N ASN A 6 -17.28 13.21 -17.27
CA ASN A 6 -17.43 12.01 -18.08
C ASN A 6 -16.37 10.99 -17.66
N LEU A 7 -16.76 9.99 -16.86
CA LEU A 7 -15.89 8.90 -16.43
C LEU A 7 -15.31 8.09 -17.61
N GLN A 8 -15.88 8.19 -18.83
CA GLN A 8 -15.40 7.49 -20.02
C GLN A 8 -14.15 8.12 -20.65
N THR A 9 -13.85 9.40 -20.40
CA THR A 9 -12.61 10.03 -20.91
C THR A 9 -11.40 9.71 -20.05
N LEU A 10 -11.59 9.34 -18.78
CA LEU A 10 -10.52 8.85 -17.89
C LEU A 10 -10.08 7.41 -18.23
N THR A 11 -10.94 6.61 -18.87
CA THR A 11 -10.61 5.24 -19.30
C THR A 11 -9.90 5.18 -20.65
N LEU A 12 -9.92 6.25 -21.44
CA LEU A 12 -9.28 6.32 -22.76
C LEU A 12 -7.75 6.36 -22.72
N GLY A 13 -7.15 6.81 -21.61
CA GLY A 13 -5.70 6.77 -21.39
C GLY A 13 -5.14 5.40 -20.98
N ALA A 14 -6.02 4.43 -20.69
CA ALA A 14 -5.64 3.05 -20.34
C ALA A 14 -5.65 2.11 -21.56
N LYS A 15 -5.87 2.64 -22.77
CA LYS A 15 -5.92 1.84 -24.00
C LYS A 15 -4.50 1.49 -24.46
N SER A 16 -4.22 0.19 -24.48
CA SER A 16 -3.00 -0.48 -24.97
C SER A 16 -1.89 -0.68 -23.93
N ILE A 17 -2.11 -1.65 -23.04
CA ILE A 17 -1.01 -2.47 -22.51
C ILE A 17 -1.43 -3.94 -22.67
N THR A 18 -1.10 -4.51 -23.82
CA THR A 18 -1.08 -5.97 -24.02
C THR A 18 0.01 -6.55 -23.11
N TYR A 19 -0.39 -7.30 -22.10
CA TYR A 19 0.49 -8.03 -21.20
C TYR A 19 1.08 -9.23 -21.95
N HIS A 20 2.34 -9.13 -22.39
CA HIS A 20 3.13 -10.32 -22.73
C HIS A 20 3.93 -10.75 -21.50
N ALA A 21 3.27 -11.48 -20.59
CA ALA A 21 3.98 -12.25 -19.58
C ALA A 21 4.49 -13.55 -20.24
N SER A 22 5.71 -13.51 -20.76
CA SER A 22 6.49 -14.73 -21.05
C SER A 22 7.85 -14.62 -20.37
N PHE A 23 7.84 -14.41 -19.05
CA PHE A 23 8.93 -14.84 -18.21
C PHE A 23 8.60 -16.24 -17.69
N LYS A 24 9.22 -17.25 -18.30
CA LYS A 24 9.28 -18.57 -17.67
C LYS A 24 10.24 -18.46 -16.48
N PRO A 25 9.84 -18.86 -15.25
CA PRO A 25 10.77 -18.92 -14.14
C PRO A 25 11.91 -19.89 -14.48
N VAL A 26 13.14 -19.49 -14.17
CA VAL A 26 14.31 -20.36 -14.28
C VAL A 26 14.10 -21.56 -13.35
N SER A 27 14.30 -22.77 -13.87
CA SER A 27 14.16 -24.03 -13.13
C SER A 27 15.08 -24.04 -11.90
N PRO A 28 14.64 -24.55 -10.73
CA PRO A 28 15.43 -24.57 -9.50
C PRO A 28 16.77 -25.34 -9.59
N ASN A 29 16.99 -26.11 -10.66
CA ASN A 29 18.15 -26.99 -10.82
C ASN A 29 19.20 -26.49 -11.83
N ALA A 30 19.21 -25.21 -12.19
CA ALA A 30 20.33 -24.64 -12.95
C ALA A 30 21.53 -24.44 -12.02
N THR A 31 22.39 -25.46 -11.90
CA THR A 31 23.67 -25.39 -11.20
C THR A 31 24.63 -24.44 -11.93
N SER A 32 24.56 -23.14 -11.61
CA SER A 32 25.66 -22.23 -11.93
C SER A 32 26.76 -22.43 -10.90
N ARG A 33 27.83 -23.08 -11.35
CA ARG A 33 29.09 -23.27 -10.64
C ARG A 33 29.75 -21.90 -10.41
N GLY A 34 29.36 -21.23 -9.34
CA GLY A 34 29.88 -19.94 -8.91
C GLY A 34 29.13 -19.57 -7.64
N GLU A 35 29.77 -19.74 -6.49
CA GLU A 35 29.23 -19.28 -5.21
C GLU A 35 29.08 -17.76 -5.28
N LEU A 36 27.87 -17.30 -5.62
CA LEU A 36 27.45 -15.96 -5.27
C LEU A 36 27.29 -15.95 -3.76
N VAL A 37 28.33 -15.46 -3.08
CA VAL A 37 28.26 -15.10 -1.67
C VAL A 37 27.05 -14.18 -1.52
N SER A 38 26.03 -14.63 -0.79
CA SER A 38 24.91 -13.81 -0.38
C SER A 38 25.48 -12.52 0.21
N PRO A 39 25.08 -11.31 -0.23
CA PRO A 39 25.47 -10.12 0.48
C PRO A 39 24.97 -10.32 1.91
N SER A 40 25.90 -10.45 2.86
CA SER A 40 25.56 -10.41 4.27
C SER A 40 24.77 -9.12 4.45
N SER A 41 23.48 -9.23 4.74
CA SER A 41 22.63 -8.10 5.14
C SER A 41 23.05 -7.65 6.53
N GLN A 42 24.31 -7.26 6.68
CA GLN A 42 24.77 -6.38 7.73
C GLN A 42 24.24 -5.00 7.37
N ASN A 43 22.92 -4.81 7.53
CA ASN A 43 22.45 -3.48 7.86
C ASN A 43 23.19 -3.09 9.14
N ILE A 44 23.59 -1.81 9.23
CA ILE A 44 24.27 -1.22 10.38
C ILE A 44 23.29 -1.20 11.56
N VAL A 45 22.96 -2.38 12.10
CA VAL A 45 22.25 -2.52 13.36
C VAL A 45 23.34 -2.55 14.40
N ALA A 46 23.46 -1.45 15.14
CA ALA A 46 24.33 -1.36 16.31
C ALA A 46 24.09 -2.60 17.20
N ASP A 47 25.17 -3.20 17.66
CA ASP A 47 25.23 -4.45 18.44
C ASP A 47 24.67 -4.24 19.87
N GLY A 48 23.40 -3.81 19.96
CA GLY A 48 22.70 -3.38 21.17
C GLY A 48 21.23 -3.78 21.17
N PRO A 49 20.50 -3.55 22.28
CA PRO A 49 19.10 -3.94 22.40
C PRO A 49 18.24 -3.28 21.31
N VAL A 50 17.40 -4.08 20.64
CA VAL A 50 16.47 -3.60 19.60
C VAL A 50 15.58 -2.50 20.20
N PRO A 51 15.65 -1.26 19.70
CA PRO A 51 14.83 -0.17 20.23
C PRO A 51 13.35 -0.44 19.99
N GLY A 52 12.48 0.02 20.90
CA GLY A 52 11.04 -0.21 20.78
C GLY A 52 10.46 0.24 19.43
N ILE A 53 9.48 -0.52 18.93
CA ILE A 53 8.90 -0.37 17.58
C ILE A 53 8.44 1.03 17.19
N ILE A 54 8.12 1.89 18.18
CA ILE A 54 7.74 3.29 17.96
C ILE A 54 8.78 4.08 17.16
N ILE A 55 10.06 3.69 17.23
CA ILE A 55 11.14 4.32 16.46
C ILE A 55 10.92 4.20 14.94
N ASN A 56 10.29 3.12 14.48
CA ASN A 56 9.96 2.91 13.06
C ASN A 56 8.66 3.61 12.67
N THR A 57 7.73 3.74 13.62
CA THR A 57 6.41 4.31 13.34
C THR A 57 6.48 5.83 13.17
N LEU A 58 7.34 6.52 13.92
CA LEU A 58 7.46 7.98 13.89
C LEU A 58 7.82 8.54 12.50
N PRO A 59 8.93 8.13 11.83
CA PRO A 59 9.25 8.64 10.50
C PRO A 59 8.15 8.35 9.46
N MET A 60 7.42 7.26 9.65
CA MET A 60 6.35 6.90 8.72
C MET A 60 5.14 7.83 8.79
N PHE A 61 4.83 8.41 9.96
CA PHE A 61 3.80 9.44 10.05
C PHE A 61 4.17 10.70 9.23
N ASP A 62 5.45 11.07 9.21
CA ASP A 62 5.91 12.20 8.39
C ASP A 62 5.75 11.92 6.90
N ILE A 63 6.11 10.70 6.46
CA ILE A 63 5.92 10.26 5.07
C ILE A 63 4.42 10.20 4.73
N PHE A 64 3.59 9.66 5.62
CA PHE A 64 2.14 9.62 5.45
C PHE A 64 1.55 11.01 5.29
N LYS A 65 1.99 11.98 6.10
CA LYS A 65 1.57 13.38 5.98
C LYS A 65 1.95 13.97 4.62
N LYS A 66 3.17 13.70 4.13
CA LYS A 66 3.59 14.13 2.78
C LYS A 66 2.74 13.47 1.69
N ALA A 67 2.45 12.17 1.81
CA ALA A 67 1.60 11.44 0.87
C ALA A 67 0.14 11.96 0.86
N ALA A 68 -0.44 12.20 2.04
CA ALA A 68 -1.76 12.80 2.17
C ALA A 68 -1.81 14.20 1.55
N LYS A 69 -0.78 15.02 1.81
CA LYS A 69 -0.64 16.35 1.18
C LYS A 69 -0.57 16.24 -0.34
N TYR A 70 0.24 15.32 -0.87
CA TYR A 70 0.37 15.07 -2.31
C TYR A 70 -0.96 14.71 -3.00
N VAL A 71 -1.84 13.97 -2.30
CA VAL A 71 -3.20 13.67 -2.79
C VAL A 71 -4.10 14.91 -2.76
N THR A 72 -4.00 15.75 -1.72
CA THR A 72 -4.85 16.95 -1.58
C THR A 72 -4.39 18.13 -2.44
N ASP A 73 -3.11 18.19 -2.81
CA ASP A 73 -2.52 19.20 -3.68
C ASP A 73 -2.90 18.95 -5.15
N THR A 74 -4.20 18.91 -5.41
CA THR A 74 -4.82 18.77 -6.74
C THR A 74 -5.43 20.08 -7.23
N LYS A 75 -5.51 21.11 -6.37
CA LYS A 75 -6.33 22.30 -6.57
C LYS A 75 -5.75 23.41 -7.46
N SER A 76 -4.47 23.38 -7.84
CA SER A 76 -3.85 24.49 -8.61
C SER A 76 -3.53 24.19 -10.07
N GLY A 77 -3.97 23.04 -10.61
CA GLY A 77 -3.94 22.80 -12.07
C GLY A 77 -2.55 22.56 -12.70
N ALA A 78 -1.46 22.81 -11.98
CA ALA A 78 -0.11 22.40 -12.40
C ALA A 78 0.73 22.11 -11.15
N LEU A 79 0.95 20.83 -10.85
CA LEU A 79 2.16 20.50 -10.11
C LEU A 79 3.35 20.92 -10.99
N PRO A 80 4.37 21.59 -10.43
CA PRO A 80 5.49 22.11 -11.22
C PRO A 80 6.24 21.01 -11.96
N HIS A 81 6.14 19.77 -11.46
CA HIS A 81 6.81 18.60 -12.00
C HIS A 81 5.84 17.41 -12.12
N ALA A 82 5.94 16.69 -13.23
CA ALA A 82 5.26 15.42 -13.41
C ALA A 82 5.85 14.35 -12.48
N PRO A 83 5.08 13.32 -12.06
CA PRO A 83 5.52 12.36 -11.04
C PRO A 83 6.82 11.58 -11.33
N TRP A 84 7.16 11.37 -12.60
CA TRP A 84 8.41 10.69 -13.00
C TRP A 84 9.63 11.61 -13.08
N GLN A 85 9.48 12.90 -12.76
CA GLN A 85 10.60 13.83 -12.67
C GLN A 85 11.21 13.78 -11.27
N GLN A 86 12.54 13.89 -11.20
CA GLN A 86 13.28 13.81 -9.94
C GLN A 86 12.90 14.91 -8.93
N GLN A 87 12.51 16.09 -9.43
CA GLN A 87 12.10 17.23 -8.60
C GLN A 87 10.63 17.15 -8.14
N SER A 88 9.91 16.09 -8.49
CA SER A 88 8.51 15.94 -8.08
C SER A 88 8.38 15.50 -6.64
N ASP A 89 7.26 15.90 -6.01
CA ASP A 89 6.89 15.39 -4.68
C ASP A 89 6.76 13.85 -4.69
N TYR A 90 6.36 13.26 -5.81
CA TYR A 90 6.31 11.81 -5.96
C TYR A 90 7.69 11.17 -5.76
N ALA A 91 8.71 11.69 -6.45
CA ALA A 91 10.08 11.20 -6.34
C ALA A 91 10.66 11.43 -4.93
N ALA A 92 10.35 12.57 -4.31
CA ALA A 92 10.79 12.86 -2.94
C ALA A 92 10.18 11.88 -1.93
N ILE A 93 8.86 11.61 -2.02
CA ILE A 93 8.19 10.64 -1.14
C ILE A 93 8.72 9.22 -1.37
N GLN A 94 8.95 8.82 -2.63
CA GLN A 94 9.59 7.52 -2.93
C GLN A 94 10.97 7.40 -2.29
N ALA A 95 11.79 8.45 -2.34
CA ALA A 95 13.10 8.45 -1.69
C ALA A 95 12.98 8.30 -0.16
N ASP A 96 12.04 9.01 0.47
CA ASP A 96 11.79 8.86 1.90
C ASP A 96 11.35 7.43 2.29
N ILE A 97 10.53 6.78 1.45
CA ILE A 97 10.12 5.38 1.66
C ILE A 97 11.34 4.44 1.59
N LEU A 98 12.20 4.60 0.59
CA LEU A 98 13.41 3.77 0.44
C LEU A 98 14.39 3.96 1.60
N GLU A 99 14.52 5.19 2.11
CA GLU A 99 15.32 5.49 3.29
C GLU A 99 14.70 4.84 4.56
N LEU A 100 13.37 4.91 4.71
CA LEU A 100 12.67 4.21 5.77
C LEU A 100 12.93 2.70 5.72
N GLU A 101 12.80 2.08 4.55
CA GLU A 101 13.01 0.63 4.35
C GLU A 101 14.43 0.20 4.69
N SER A 102 15.40 1.04 4.33
CA SER A 102 16.83 0.80 4.56
C SER A 102 17.19 0.83 6.05
N ASN A 103 16.53 1.72 6.81
CA ASN A 103 16.71 1.85 8.26
C ASN A 103 15.73 1.00 9.07
N PHE A 104 14.79 0.30 8.43
CA PHE A 104 13.77 -0.48 9.11
C PHE A 104 14.37 -1.71 9.81
N TYR A 105 14.24 -1.76 11.14
CA TYR A 105 14.68 -2.89 11.96
C TYR A 105 14.10 -4.24 11.45
N PRO A 106 14.97 -5.20 11.06
CA PRO A 106 14.52 -6.47 10.48
C PRO A 106 13.53 -7.25 11.36
N GLU A 107 13.66 -7.17 12.68
CA GLU A 107 12.84 -7.87 13.67
C GLU A 107 11.36 -7.50 13.56
N TYR A 108 11.06 -6.28 13.10
CA TYR A 108 9.69 -5.77 12.96
C TYR A 108 9.09 -6.03 11.58
N ARG A 109 9.82 -6.69 10.67
CA ARG A 109 9.32 -7.02 9.33
C ARG A 109 8.26 -8.11 9.42
N PHE A 110 7.32 -8.09 8.47
CA PHE A 110 6.17 -9.00 8.47
C PHE A 110 6.54 -10.48 8.55
N ASP A 111 7.57 -10.89 7.82
CA ASP A 111 8.07 -12.26 7.79
C ASP A 111 8.78 -12.68 9.10
N ARG A 112 9.34 -11.71 9.84
CA ARG A 112 10.11 -11.96 11.06
C ARG A 112 9.29 -11.88 12.34
N THR A 113 8.30 -10.99 12.42
CA THR A 113 7.41 -10.89 13.58
C THR A 113 6.54 -12.13 13.74
N LYS A 114 6.22 -12.79 12.60
CA LYS A 114 5.49 -14.06 12.54
C LYS A 114 4.24 -14.02 13.40
N MET A 115 3.41 -12.98 13.26
CA MET A 115 2.15 -12.82 14.01
C MET A 115 1.28 -14.08 13.94
N THR A 116 1.31 -14.81 12.82
CA THR A 116 0.65 -16.11 12.62
C THR A 116 1.06 -17.19 13.62
N GLN A 117 2.20 -17.06 14.29
CA GLN A 117 2.70 -18.02 15.30
C GLN A 117 2.32 -17.65 16.73
N HIS A 118 1.77 -16.45 16.96
CA HIS A 118 1.32 -16.02 18.29
C HIS A 118 -0.14 -16.44 18.48
N SER A 119 -0.50 -16.81 19.72
CA SER A 119 -1.91 -17.00 20.10
C SER A 119 -2.58 -15.63 20.25
N LYS A 120 -3.91 -15.63 20.24
CA LYS A 120 -4.71 -14.43 20.50
C LYS A 120 -4.35 -13.79 21.84
N GLU A 121 -4.26 -14.60 22.89
CA GLU A 121 -3.96 -14.14 24.25
C GLU A 121 -2.57 -13.51 24.33
N ALA A 122 -1.58 -14.07 23.63
CA ALA A 122 -0.23 -13.51 23.58
C ALA A 122 -0.19 -12.16 22.85
N ILE A 123 -1.02 -12.01 21.80
CA ILE A 123 -1.18 -10.74 21.08
C ILE A 123 -1.84 -9.69 21.99
N GLU A 124 -2.94 -10.05 22.65
CA GLU A 124 -3.69 -9.15 23.53
C GLU A 124 -2.88 -8.74 24.77
N GLN A 125 -2.08 -9.65 25.35
CA GLN A 125 -1.19 -9.34 26.47
C GLN A 125 -0.10 -8.32 26.12
N ASN A 126 0.35 -8.28 24.86
CA ASN A 126 1.33 -7.31 24.37
C ASN A 126 0.72 -6.38 23.31
N TRP A 127 -0.52 -5.95 23.54
CA TRP A 127 -1.25 -5.15 22.55
C TRP A 127 -0.56 -3.84 22.18
N ALA A 128 0.18 -3.20 23.11
CA ALA A 128 0.91 -1.97 22.82
C ALA A 128 1.95 -2.14 21.69
N PHE A 129 2.63 -3.28 21.65
CA PHE A 129 3.54 -3.62 20.55
C PHE A 129 2.77 -3.92 19.25
N TRP A 130 1.76 -4.80 19.32
CA TRP A 130 1.05 -5.28 18.14
C TRP A 130 0.21 -4.18 17.47
N SER A 131 -0.42 -3.31 18.24
CA SER A 131 -1.12 -2.13 17.71
C SER A 131 -0.17 -1.21 16.95
N CYS A 132 1.00 -0.89 17.52
CA CYS A 132 2.02 -0.08 16.86
C CYS A 132 2.54 -0.77 15.57
N TRP A 133 2.74 -2.09 15.63
CA TRP A 133 3.14 -2.88 14.45
C TRP A 133 2.06 -2.89 13.36
N LEU A 134 0.80 -3.08 13.72
CA LEU A 134 -0.33 -3.06 12.78
C LEU A 134 -0.48 -1.69 12.12
N VAL A 135 -0.46 -0.61 12.92
CA VAL A 135 -0.46 0.76 12.39
C VAL A 135 0.69 0.94 11.41
N ASN A 136 1.88 0.44 11.74
CA ASN A 136 3.02 0.49 10.85
C ASN A 136 2.74 -0.22 9.51
N GLN A 137 2.26 -1.47 9.55
CA GLN A 137 1.96 -2.23 8.32
C GLN A 137 0.88 -1.54 7.46
N PHE A 138 -0.25 -1.17 8.06
CA PHE A 138 -1.35 -0.54 7.32
C PHE A 138 -0.95 0.82 6.75
N MET A 139 -0.19 1.62 7.49
CA MET A 139 0.27 2.93 7.02
C MET A 139 1.23 2.81 5.85
N TYR A 140 2.20 1.90 5.92
CA TYR A 140 3.16 1.65 4.84
C TYR A 140 2.43 1.32 3.53
N HIS A 141 1.53 0.33 3.54
CA HIS A 141 0.79 -0.02 2.32
C HIS A 141 -0.13 1.10 1.84
N THR A 142 -0.76 1.84 2.76
CA THR A 142 -1.58 2.99 2.39
C THR A 142 -0.78 4.13 1.77
N ILE A 143 0.44 4.42 2.23
CA ILE A 143 1.33 5.43 1.59
C ILE A 143 1.56 5.07 0.12
N HIS A 144 1.94 3.82 -0.16
CA HIS A 144 2.15 3.36 -1.53
C HIS A 144 0.86 3.44 -2.36
N MET A 145 -0.28 3.10 -1.78
CA MET A 145 -1.56 3.20 -2.49
C MET A 145 -1.95 4.64 -2.81
N LEU A 146 -1.79 5.58 -1.87
CA LEU A 146 -2.09 7.00 -2.08
C LEU A 146 -1.22 7.58 -3.18
N LEU A 147 0.07 7.28 -3.14
CA LEU A 147 1.05 7.79 -4.08
C LEU A 147 0.83 7.28 -5.52
N ASN A 148 0.40 6.03 -5.65
CA ASN A 148 0.16 5.34 -6.93
C ASN A 148 -1.33 5.21 -7.28
N HIS A 149 -2.22 5.94 -6.58
CA HIS A 149 -3.65 5.76 -6.72
C HIS A 149 -4.09 6.02 -8.18
N PRO A 150 -4.84 5.10 -8.82
CA PRO A 150 -5.09 5.17 -10.27
C PRO A 150 -5.78 6.48 -10.68
N PHE A 151 -6.74 6.96 -9.90
CA PHE A 151 -7.40 8.25 -10.17
C PHE A 151 -6.41 9.43 -10.16
N LEU A 152 -5.50 9.47 -9.19
CA LEU A 152 -4.52 10.55 -9.06
C LEU A 152 -3.52 10.49 -10.21
N ILE A 153 -2.98 9.30 -10.51
CA ILE A 153 -2.05 9.09 -11.61
C ILE A 153 -2.69 9.46 -12.96
N SER A 154 -3.94 9.05 -13.23
CA SER A 154 -4.67 9.46 -14.44
C SER A 154 -4.80 10.97 -14.55
N LEU A 155 -5.11 11.67 -13.46
CA LEU A 155 -5.19 13.13 -13.44
C LEU A 155 -3.83 13.78 -13.77
N ARG A 156 -2.73 13.27 -13.20
CA ARG A 156 -1.38 13.79 -13.45
C ARG A 156 -0.91 13.53 -14.89
N ILE A 157 -1.22 12.35 -15.44
CA ILE A 157 -0.92 12.01 -16.83
C ILE A 157 -1.69 12.93 -17.78
N ALA A 158 -2.98 13.14 -17.52
CA ALA A 158 -3.81 14.02 -18.33
C ALA A 158 -3.28 15.46 -18.33
N ALA A 159 -2.87 15.97 -17.16
CA ALA A 159 -2.28 17.31 -17.04
C ALA A 159 -0.91 17.44 -17.75
N ALA A 160 -0.08 16.39 -17.70
CA ALA A 160 1.23 16.39 -18.34
C ALA A 160 1.19 16.16 -19.87
N GLY A 161 0.08 15.62 -20.40
CA GLY A 161 -0.09 15.30 -21.82
C GLY A 161 0.77 14.14 -22.34
N ARG A 162 1.54 13.48 -21.47
CA ARG A 162 2.42 12.35 -21.81
C ARG A 162 2.66 11.49 -20.58
N CYS A 163 3.11 10.25 -20.77
CA CYS A 163 3.54 9.37 -19.68
C CYS A 163 4.58 8.36 -20.17
N PRO A 164 5.72 8.19 -19.48
CA PRO A 164 6.62 7.07 -19.73
C PRO A 164 5.92 5.73 -19.45
N ARG A 165 6.02 4.77 -20.39
CA ARG A 165 5.39 3.45 -20.24
C ARG A 165 5.81 2.74 -18.95
N THR A 166 7.10 2.74 -18.64
CA THR A 166 7.63 2.10 -17.42
C THR A 166 7.04 2.71 -16.16
N PHE A 167 6.81 4.03 -16.13
CA PHE A 167 6.19 4.69 -14.99
C PHE A 167 4.74 4.22 -14.82
N SER A 168 3.93 4.26 -15.88
CA SER A 168 2.52 3.82 -15.82
C SER A 168 2.35 2.36 -15.41
N GLN A 169 3.26 1.49 -15.87
CA GLN A 169 3.26 0.08 -15.48
C GLN A 169 3.63 -0.05 -14.00
N SER A 170 4.73 0.58 -13.58
CA SER A 170 5.22 0.51 -12.21
C SER A 170 4.19 1.02 -11.20
N THR A 171 3.54 2.16 -11.44
CA THR A 171 2.49 2.67 -10.54
C THR A 171 1.32 1.69 -10.42
N SER A 172 0.95 1.04 -11.52
CA SER A 172 -0.14 0.05 -11.54
C SER A 172 0.24 -1.22 -10.75
N ASP A 173 1.46 -1.72 -10.94
CA ASP A 173 1.93 -2.91 -10.22
C ASP A 173 2.02 -2.64 -8.73
N GLN A 174 2.56 -1.48 -8.34
CA GLN A 174 2.65 -1.04 -6.95
C GLN A 174 1.27 -0.98 -6.29
N VAL A 175 0.31 -0.25 -6.87
CA VAL A 175 -1.00 -0.09 -6.23
C VAL A 175 -1.75 -1.42 -6.08
N VAL A 176 -1.59 -2.36 -7.03
CA VAL A 176 -2.16 -3.71 -6.94
C VAL A 176 -1.50 -4.52 -5.81
N VAL A 177 -0.17 -4.49 -5.71
CA VAL A 177 0.54 -5.20 -4.63
C VAL A 177 0.10 -4.67 -3.26
N HIS A 178 0.13 -3.35 -3.06
CA HIS A 178 -0.14 -2.77 -1.75
C HIS A 178 -1.63 -2.84 -1.35
N SER A 179 -2.57 -2.78 -2.30
CA SER A 179 -4.00 -3.02 -1.99
C SER A 179 -4.27 -4.46 -1.56
N ASN A 180 -3.60 -5.45 -2.16
CA ASN A 180 -3.72 -6.86 -1.74
C ASN A 180 -3.13 -7.11 -0.35
N TRP A 181 -2.08 -6.39 0.02
CA TRP A 181 -1.53 -6.46 1.38
C TRP A 181 -2.52 -5.98 2.45
N ILE A 182 -3.34 -4.96 2.16
CA ILE A 182 -4.41 -4.55 3.07
C ILE A 182 -5.37 -5.71 3.33
N ILE A 183 -5.82 -6.40 2.28
CA ILE A 183 -6.71 -7.56 2.43
C ILE A 183 -6.03 -8.68 3.22
N ARG A 184 -4.76 -8.98 2.92
CA ARG A 184 -3.98 -9.99 3.65
C ARG A 184 -3.85 -9.66 5.14
N LEU A 185 -3.70 -8.39 5.50
CA LEU A 185 -3.63 -7.96 6.90
C LEU A 185 -5.00 -8.10 7.60
N LEU A 186 -6.11 -7.88 6.89
CA LEU A 186 -7.45 -8.12 7.43
C LEU A 186 -7.70 -9.62 7.64
N ASP A 187 -7.33 -10.46 6.67
CA ASP A 187 -7.42 -11.92 6.78
C ASP A 187 -6.59 -12.41 7.98
N LEU A 188 -5.42 -11.81 8.22
CA LEU A 188 -4.57 -12.14 9.38
C LEU A 188 -5.24 -11.77 10.72
N LEU A 189 -5.93 -10.64 10.79
CA LEU A 189 -6.67 -10.23 11.99
C LEU A 189 -7.84 -11.18 12.27
N GLU A 190 -8.58 -11.57 11.22
CA GLU A 190 -9.67 -12.54 11.29
C GLU A 190 -9.16 -13.93 11.72
N GLU A 191 -8.07 -14.42 11.12
CA GLU A 191 -7.43 -15.71 11.49
C GLU A 191 -7.03 -15.73 12.98
N LYS A 192 -6.68 -14.57 13.54
CA LYS A 192 -6.28 -14.42 14.94
C LYS A 192 -7.41 -14.06 15.88
N ASP A 193 -8.62 -13.87 15.37
CA ASP A 193 -9.78 -13.41 16.15
C ASP A 193 -9.44 -12.15 16.97
N VAL A 194 -8.67 -11.23 16.34
CA VAL A 194 -8.25 -9.94 16.90
C VAL A 194 -9.09 -8.84 16.29
N ASN A 195 -9.96 -8.25 17.11
CA ASN A 195 -10.85 -7.17 16.68
C ASN A 195 -10.18 -5.81 16.86
N VAL A 196 -10.10 -5.02 15.78
CA VAL A 196 -9.49 -3.68 15.79
C VAL A 196 -10.52 -2.66 15.34
N SER A 197 -11.03 -1.83 16.26
CA SER A 197 -11.98 -0.75 15.96
C SER A 197 -11.28 0.60 15.85
N ASP A 198 -10.47 0.78 14.80
CA ASP A 198 -9.66 1.99 14.59
C ASP A 198 -10.14 2.78 13.34
N PRO A 199 -10.49 4.08 13.47
CA PRO A 199 -10.82 4.94 12.32
C PRO A 199 -9.72 5.02 11.25
N PHE A 200 -8.45 4.94 11.64
CA PHE A 200 -7.33 4.89 10.71
C PHE A 200 -7.36 3.62 9.86
N LEU A 201 -7.69 2.47 10.47
CA LEU A 201 -7.87 1.22 9.73
C LEU A 201 -9.02 1.34 8.72
N ALA A 202 -10.15 1.93 9.12
CA ALA A 202 -11.26 2.20 8.22
C ALA A 202 -10.85 3.10 7.03
N TYR A 203 -9.99 4.10 7.27
CA TYR A 203 -9.41 4.92 6.20
C TYR A 203 -8.54 4.09 5.24
N CYS A 204 -7.61 3.28 5.75
CA CYS A 204 -6.75 2.41 4.95
C CYS A 204 -7.58 1.44 4.07
N ILE A 205 -8.61 0.81 4.64
CA ILE A 205 -9.54 -0.06 3.91
C ILE A 205 -10.28 0.73 2.83
N SER A 206 -10.74 1.94 3.13
CA SER A 206 -11.44 2.79 2.16
C SER A 206 -10.57 3.13 0.95
N VAL A 207 -9.28 3.44 1.17
CA VAL A 207 -8.31 3.67 0.08
C VAL A 207 -8.11 2.40 -0.76
N ALA A 208 -8.01 1.22 -0.13
CA ALA A 208 -7.91 -0.03 -0.88
C ALA A 208 -9.18 -0.32 -1.71
N ILE A 209 -10.36 -0.06 -1.15
CA ILE A 209 -11.63 -0.19 -1.87
C ILE A 209 -11.66 0.69 -3.12
N THR A 210 -11.22 1.95 -3.04
CA THR A 210 -11.23 2.84 -4.23
C THR A 210 -10.28 2.34 -5.31
N VAL A 211 -9.16 1.72 -4.95
CA VAL A 211 -8.27 1.01 -5.88
C VAL A 211 -9.00 -0.17 -6.52
N PHE A 212 -9.64 -1.05 -5.74
CA PHE A 212 -10.34 -2.20 -6.31
C PHE A 212 -11.54 -1.80 -7.17
N ILE A 213 -12.24 -0.70 -6.87
CA ILE A 213 -13.31 -0.16 -7.74
C ILE A 213 -12.76 0.15 -9.13
N HIS A 214 -11.55 0.72 -9.21
CA HIS A 214 -10.88 0.98 -10.48
C HIS A 214 -10.57 -0.33 -11.23
N TYR A 215 -9.93 -1.29 -10.58
CA TYR A 215 -9.50 -2.54 -11.22
C TYR A 215 -10.61 -3.55 -11.51
N ARG A 216 -11.81 -3.36 -10.95
CA ARG A 216 -13.01 -4.13 -11.34
C ARG A 216 -13.33 -4.02 -12.83
N ASN A 217 -12.95 -2.91 -13.47
CA ASN A 217 -13.14 -2.67 -14.90
C ASN A 217 -11.86 -2.91 -15.73
N ALA A 218 -10.84 -3.55 -15.17
CA ALA A 218 -9.59 -3.82 -15.89
C ALA A 218 -9.81 -4.79 -17.06
N GLU A 219 -9.01 -4.69 -18.12
CA GLU A 219 -9.10 -5.61 -19.26
C GLU A 219 -8.66 -7.04 -18.90
N ILE A 220 -7.70 -7.15 -17.97
CA ILE A 220 -7.18 -8.45 -17.51
C ILE A 220 -8.17 -9.10 -16.55
N GLN A 221 -8.63 -10.30 -16.91
CA GLN A 221 -9.58 -11.07 -16.11
C GLN A 221 -9.08 -11.36 -14.69
N SER A 222 -7.80 -11.71 -14.50
CA SER A 222 -7.24 -11.99 -13.17
C SER A 222 -7.26 -10.76 -12.26
N LEU A 223 -6.95 -9.57 -12.78
CA LEU A 223 -7.04 -8.32 -12.02
C LEU A 223 -8.48 -8.01 -11.62
N ARG A 224 -9.45 -8.22 -12.52
CA ARG A 224 -10.87 -8.04 -12.20
C ARG A 224 -11.33 -8.98 -11.10
N GLN A 225 -11.00 -10.27 -11.19
CA GLN A 225 -11.37 -11.27 -10.19
C GLN A 225 -10.76 -10.95 -8.83
N ASN A 226 -9.49 -10.53 -8.82
CA ASN A 226 -8.81 -10.07 -7.61
C ASN A 226 -9.52 -8.85 -7.01
N ALA A 227 -9.85 -7.87 -7.84
CA ALA A 227 -10.55 -6.67 -7.41
C ALA A 227 -11.95 -6.97 -6.84
N GLU A 228 -12.73 -7.86 -7.46
CA GLU A 228 -14.04 -8.26 -6.92
C GLU A 228 -13.92 -8.92 -5.55
N LYS A 229 -12.95 -9.82 -5.36
CA LYS A 229 -12.67 -10.44 -4.05
C LYS A 229 -12.28 -9.39 -3.01
N GLY A 230 -11.35 -8.51 -3.36
CA GLY A 230 -10.90 -7.42 -2.48
C GLY A 230 -12.03 -6.45 -2.12
N LEU A 231 -12.91 -6.12 -3.07
CA LEU A 231 -14.09 -5.29 -2.83
C LEU A 231 -15.08 -5.95 -1.87
N PHE A 232 -15.32 -7.25 -2.04
CA PHE A 232 -16.22 -7.98 -1.15
C PHE A 232 -15.70 -7.95 0.28
N LYS A 233 -14.45 -8.38 0.50
CA LYS A 233 -13.82 -8.40 1.82
C LYS A 233 -13.73 -7.00 2.43
N GLY A 234 -13.20 -6.01 1.69
CA GLY A 234 -13.06 -4.65 2.19
C GLY A 234 -14.39 -4.01 2.60
N ARG A 235 -15.49 -4.25 1.85
CA ARG A 235 -16.81 -3.73 2.22
C ARG A 235 -17.39 -4.38 3.47
N GLN A 236 -17.19 -5.70 3.63
CA GLN A 236 -17.62 -6.41 4.82
C GLN A 236 -16.95 -5.80 6.06
N GLU A 237 -15.63 -5.74 6.06
CA GLU A 237 -14.82 -5.20 7.16
C GLU A 237 -15.17 -3.73 7.47
N LEU A 238 -15.31 -2.89 6.44
CA LEU A 238 -15.68 -1.49 6.63
C LEU A 238 -17.10 -1.33 7.21
N GLY A 239 -18.03 -2.21 6.83
CA GLY A 239 -19.39 -2.25 7.38
C GLY A 239 -19.40 -2.60 8.86
N GLU A 240 -18.62 -3.60 9.25
CA GLU A 240 -18.42 -4.02 10.64
C GLU A 240 -17.82 -2.87 11.47
N LEU A 241 -16.71 -2.27 11.00
CA LEU A 241 -16.08 -1.11 11.65
C LEU A 241 -17.03 0.08 11.80
N SER A 242 -17.80 0.41 10.75
CA SER A 242 -18.77 1.50 10.81
C SER A 242 -19.84 1.26 11.87
N SER A 243 -20.29 0.02 12.03
CA SER A 243 -21.28 -0.33 13.05
C SER A 243 -20.70 -0.18 14.47
N LEU A 244 -19.45 -0.59 14.67
CA LEU A 244 -18.74 -0.49 15.95
C LEU A 244 -18.50 0.97 16.34
N LEU A 245 -18.03 1.80 15.41
CA LEU A 245 -17.79 3.22 15.67
C LEU A 245 -19.09 3.99 15.99
N LYS A 246 -20.18 3.70 15.29
CA LYS A 246 -21.52 4.28 15.61
C LYS A 246 -22.05 3.87 16.98
N ASN A 247 -21.59 2.74 17.51
CA ASN A 247 -21.97 2.30 18.86
C ASN A 247 -21.14 3.03 19.92
N VAL A 248 -19.86 3.30 19.65
CA VAL A 248 -19.00 4.12 20.53
C VAL A 248 -19.51 5.56 20.62
N GLU A 249 -19.96 6.17 19.51
CA GLU A 249 -20.58 7.51 19.51
C GLU A 249 -21.84 7.59 20.37
N ARG A 250 -22.54 6.47 20.61
CA ARG A 250 -23.73 6.42 21.47
C ARG A 250 -23.41 6.14 22.95
N MET A 251 -22.16 5.83 23.26
CA MET A 251 -21.70 5.56 24.63
C MET A 251 -21.07 6.79 25.31
N VAL A 252 -20.86 7.89 24.58
CA VAL A 252 -20.38 9.19 25.06
C VAL A 252 -21.53 10.17 25.14
#